data_AF-A0A6A6PSY5-F1
#
_entry.id   AF-A0A6A6PSY5-F1
#
_cell.length_a   1.000
_cell.length_b   1.000
_cell.length_c   1.000
_cell.angle_alpha   90.00
_cell.angle_beta   90.00
_cell.angle_gamma   90.00
#
_symmetry.space_group_name_H-M   'P 1'
#
loop_
_entity.id
_entity.type
_entity.pdbx_description
1 polymer ?
#
loop_
_entity_poly.entity_id
_entity_poly.type
_entity_poly.pdbx_seq_one_letter_code
_entity_poly.pdbx_strand_id
1 'polypeptide(L)'
;MAATTVVVQAGLKNREATDHHPDAPHVTTTYSPEAERAVRDAITAAGAKNVELLHEISTTGDAVHELKANDARLSSLADELKKQSKAAREAATLTQDQLAKYTSDKESFGKRWAYILVKQRKVLEEKIRQGEQVYLQALGAQQRAEARETQLLRDKNAIEAENVEVKEKVKRHGVAHAALDALYEELFDGPTPGFPDEDEREAAFKSTKKEHDGYVATFRATVRATKENNLVKSTIGRARAENNRARSALQNSFISGVDTALVFLERTARLIEQTLNVNLKIDEGLPRPLDTAFNDNHVAVAQHLIKARTALQEPLEVSYAYITNTQCNRVIQDVEDELKLASEAQAVLTKLLKHYEDDAIEIVKSTARSLEDARQGLAEIRQMAFEVIVGHGSAAPNYHECCDRAASFVQVAGDETARMPDPVIDDSGLPPPPSYEASIFKRRGAVKGANRRQARSGPPVPTA
;
A
#
# COMPACT_ATOMS: atom_id res chain seq x y z
N MET A 1 -6.07 -25.30 -13.20
CA MET A 1 -5.42 -24.01 -12.89
C MET A 1 -4.43 -23.58 -13.98
N ALA A 2 -4.78 -23.67 -15.27
CA ALA A 2 -3.86 -23.29 -16.37
C ALA A 2 -4.58 -22.73 -17.61
N ALA A 3 -5.81 -22.20 -17.48
CA ALA A 3 -6.63 -21.85 -18.64
C ALA A 3 -7.06 -20.37 -18.74
N THR A 4 -6.90 -19.54 -17.70
CA THR A 4 -7.47 -18.18 -17.71
C THR A 4 -6.50 -17.09 -18.16
N THR A 5 -5.18 -17.33 -18.10
CA THR A 5 -4.15 -16.36 -18.52
C THR A 5 -4.09 -16.15 -20.05
N VAL A 6 -4.73 -17.03 -20.84
CA VAL A 6 -4.62 -16.99 -22.31
C VAL A 6 -5.53 -15.92 -22.95
N VAL A 7 -6.62 -15.52 -22.30
CA VAL A 7 -7.60 -14.61 -22.94
C VAL A 7 -7.15 -13.14 -22.92
N VAL A 8 -6.43 -12.70 -21.89
CA VAL A 8 -5.89 -11.32 -21.84
C VAL A 8 -4.66 -11.16 -22.75
N GLN A 9 -3.83 -12.20 -22.86
CA GLN A 9 -2.72 -12.21 -23.82
C GLN A 9 -3.17 -12.27 -25.29
N ALA A 10 -4.34 -12.86 -25.58
CA ALA A 10 -4.87 -12.92 -26.95
C ALA A 10 -5.36 -11.55 -27.47
N GLY A 11 -5.73 -10.61 -26.59
CA GLY A 11 -6.08 -9.24 -26.96
C GLY A 11 -4.88 -8.34 -27.22
N LEU A 12 -3.75 -8.59 -26.54
CA LEU A 12 -2.53 -7.78 -26.66
C LEU A 12 -1.55 -8.29 -27.74
N LYS A 13 -1.52 -9.60 -28.03
CA LYS A 13 -0.59 -10.19 -29.02
C LYS A 13 -1.00 -10.07 -30.50
N ASN A 14 -2.21 -9.60 -30.80
CA ASN A 14 -2.68 -9.41 -32.19
C ASN A 14 -2.66 -7.95 -32.67
N ARG A 15 -1.97 -7.05 -31.95
CA ARG A 15 -1.72 -5.67 -32.38
C ARG A 15 -0.25 -5.37 -32.70
N GLU A 16 0.58 -6.39 -32.85
CA GLU A 16 1.88 -6.24 -33.50
C GLU A 16 1.67 -6.12 -35.03
N ALA A 17 1.85 -4.90 -35.53
CA ALA A 17 2.42 -4.60 -36.83
C ALA A 17 1.71 -5.19 -38.08
N THR A 18 0.47 -4.77 -38.33
CA THR A 18 -0.02 -4.63 -39.72
C THR A 18 -0.27 -3.16 -40.04
N ASP A 19 0.78 -2.35 -39.98
CA ASP A 19 0.82 -0.96 -40.50
C ASP A 19 1.03 -0.98 -42.03
N HIS A 20 0.17 -1.71 -42.72
CA HIS A 20 -0.12 -1.51 -44.14
C HIS A 20 -1.63 -1.45 -44.25
N HIS A 21 -2.22 -0.35 -43.77
CA HIS A 21 -3.57 0.02 -44.20
C HIS A 21 -3.42 0.68 -45.58
N PRO A 22 -3.81 0.02 -46.68
CA PRO A 22 -3.78 0.64 -47.99
C PRO A 22 -4.98 1.59 -48.06
N ASP A 23 -4.70 2.85 -48.39
CA ASP A 23 -5.65 3.83 -48.89
C ASP A 23 -6.87 4.10 -48.00
N ALA A 24 -6.64 4.43 -46.73
CA ALA A 24 -7.63 5.28 -46.04
C ALA A 24 -7.71 6.60 -46.83
N PRO A 25 -8.90 7.00 -47.33
CA PRO A 25 -9.01 8.20 -48.15
C PRO A 25 -8.51 9.39 -47.33
N HIS A 26 -7.43 10.03 -47.79
CA HIS A 26 -6.97 11.28 -47.23
C HIS A 26 -8.13 12.26 -47.29
N VAL A 27 -8.81 12.43 -46.16
CA VAL A 27 -9.79 13.49 -45.97
C VAL A 27 -8.96 14.75 -45.96
N THR A 28 -8.78 15.35 -47.14
CA THR A 28 -8.21 16.70 -47.26
C THR A 28 -9.23 17.65 -46.67
N THR A 29 -9.18 17.83 -45.35
CA THR A 29 -9.92 18.87 -44.66
C THR A 29 -9.41 20.19 -45.21
N THR A 30 -10.19 20.81 -46.09
CA THR A 30 -9.82 22.09 -46.69
C THR A 30 -10.05 23.17 -45.64
N TYR A 31 -8.99 23.49 -44.89
CA TYR A 31 -9.01 24.61 -43.95
C TYR A 31 -8.95 25.96 -44.70
N SER A 32 -9.46 27.01 -44.06
CA SER A 32 -9.31 28.37 -44.60
C SER A 32 -7.83 28.77 -44.59
N PRO A 33 -7.29 29.37 -45.68
CA PRO A 33 -5.91 29.88 -45.71
C PRO A 33 -5.60 30.86 -44.58
N GLU A 34 -6.61 31.59 -44.09
CA GLU A 34 -6.47 32.50 -42.95
C GLU A 34 -6.19 31.75 -41.64
N ALA A 35 -6.84 30.60 -41.44
CA ALA A 35 -6.68 29.78 -40.24
C ALA A 35 -5.29 29.10 -40.23
N GLU A 36 -4.83 28.60 -41.37
CA GLU A 36 -3.46 28.07 -41.52
C GLU A 36 -2.41 29.15 -41.25
N ARG A 37 -2.62 30.38 -41.76
CA ARG A 37 -1.71 31.50 -41.49
C ARG A 37 -1.67 31.85 -40.00
N ALA A 38 -2.82 31.87 -39.32
CA ALA A 38 -2.88 32.16 -37.89
C ALA A 38 -2.06 31.17 -37.05
N VAL A 39 -2.15 29.87 -37.35
CA VAL A 39 -1.36 28.82 -36.69
C VAL A 39 0.13 29.02 -36.94
N ARG A 40 0.54 29.29 -38.19
CA ARG A 40 1.95 29.55 -38.53
C ARG A 40 2.50 30.79 -37.83
N ASP A 41 1.72 31.87 -37.76
CA ASP A 41 2.10 33.09 -37.07
C ASP A 41 2.26 32.84 -35.56
N ALA A 42 1.37 32.04 -34.95
CA ALA A 42 1.46 31.65 -33.54
C ALA A 42 2.70 30.80 -33.24
N ILE A 43 3.00 29.80 -34.06
CA ILE A 43 4.22 28.98 -33.94
C ILE A 43 5.48 29.84 -34.11
N THR A 44 5.47 30.78 -35.05
CA THR A 44 6.59 31.73 -35.25
C THR A 44 6.81 32.58 -34.00
N ALA A 45 5.74 33.11 -33.40
CA ALA A 45 5.81 33.91 -32.17
C ALA A 45 6.31 33.10 -30.97
N ALA A 46 5.98 31.81 -30.89
CA ALA A 46 6.42 30.89 -29.84
C ALA A 46 7.85 30.35 -30.01
N GLY A 47 8.45 30.51 -31.20
CA GLY A 47 9.71 29.87 -31.57
C GLY A 47 10.87 30.12 -30.60
N ALA A 48 11.07 31.36 -30.16
CA ALA A 48 12.15 31.71 -29.23
C ALA A 48 11.99 31.01 -27.86
N LYS A 49 10.78 30.98 -27.32
CA LYS A 49 10.47 30.32 -26.04
C LYS A 49 10.60 28.80 -26.16
N ASN A 50 10.17 28.21 -27.28
CA ASN A 50 10.35 26.79 -27.54
C ASN A 50 11.85 26.41 -27.49
N VAL A 51 12.71 27.15 -28.20
CA VAL A 51 14.17 26.91 -28.20
C VAL A 51 14.78 27.05 -26.79
N GLU A 52 14.39 28.07 -26.03
CA GLU A 52 14.85 28.27 -24.65
C GLU A 52 14.50 27.08 -23.75
N LEU A 53 13.24 26.62 -23.80
CA LEU A 53 12.76 25.50 -23.00
C LEU A 53 13.45 24.18 -23.38
N LEU A 54 13.60 23.92 -24.68
CA LEU A 54 14.32 22.75 -25.19
C LEU A 54 15.79 22.76 -24.74
N HIS A 55 16.43 23.94 -24.74
CA HIS A 55 17.78 24.08 -24.24
C HIS A 55 17.89 23.76 -22.73
N GLU A 56 17.00 24.30 -21.90
CA GLU A 56 16.99 23.99 -20.45
C GLU A 56 16.75 22.49 -20.21
N ILE A 57 15.82 21.85 -20.94
CA ILE A 57 15.57 20.41 -20.84
C ILE A 57 16.84 19.62 -21.21
N SER A 58 17.52 19.99 -22.29
CA SER A 58 18.75 19.30 -22.73
C SER A 58 19.90 19.43 -21.73
N THR A 59 20.08 20.62 -21.14
CA THR A 59 21.18 20.87 -20.18
C THR A 59 20.92 20.23 -18.82
N THR A 60 19.68 19.89 -18.50
CA THR A 60 19.27 19.28 -17.23
C THR A 60 18.87 17.81 -17.34
N GLY A 61 18.95 17.20 -18.54
CA GLY A 61 18.46 15.83 -18.81
C GLY A 61 19.06 14.75 -17.90
N ASP A 62 20.37 14.79 -17.64
CA ASP A 62 21.05 13.77 -16.82
C ASP A 62 20.70 13.84 -15.32
N ALA A 63 20.16 14.97 -14.86
CA ALA A 63 19.95 15.23 -13.44
C ALA A 63 18.97 14.24 -12.79
N VAL A 64 17.95 13.78 -13.53
CA VAL A 64 16.96 12.82 -13.02
C VAL A 64 17.60 11.46 -12.76
N HIS A 65 18.45 11.00 -13.67
CA HIS A 65 19.17 9.74 -13.52
C HIS A 65 20.24 9.85 -12.41
N GLU A 66 20.97 10.95 -12.37
CA GLU A 66 21.96 11.25 -11.33
C GLU A 66 21.33 11.23 -9.93
N LEU A 67 20.16 11.87 -9.76
CA LEU A 67 19.44 11.88 -8.49
C LEU A 67 19.05 10.46 -8.06
N LYS A 68 18.50 9.66 -8.96
CA LYS A 68 18.14 8.25 -8.69
C LYS A 68 19.35 7.42 -8.29
N ALA A 69 20.48 7.60 -8.99
CA ALA A 69 21.72 6.91 -8.66
C ALA A 69 22.25 7.31 -7.28
N ASN A 70 22.19 8.60 -6.93
CA ASN A 70 22.60 9.09 -5.62
C ASN A 70 21.68 8.61 -4.50
N ASP A 71 20.37 8.58 -4.70
CA ASP A 71 19.42 8.04 -3.72
C ASP A 71 19.68 6.55 -3.44
N ALA A 72 19.97 5.76 -4.48
CA ALA A 72 20.35 4.35 -4.32
C ALA A 72 21.67 4.20 -3.54
N ARG A 73 22.68 5.03 -3.82
CA ARG A 73 23.95 5.05 -3.06
C ARG A 73 23.73 5.43 -1.60
N LEU A 74 22.90 6.44 -1.33
CA LEU A 74 22.57 6.88 0.03
C LEU A 74 21.86 5.78 0.82
N SER A 75 20.94 5.04 0.19
CA SER A 75 20.30 3.87 0.82
C SER A 75 21.32 2.80 1.17
N SER A 76 22.23 2.46 0.26
CA SER A 76 23.30 1.48 0.52
C SER A 76 24.23 1.92 1.65
N LEU A 77 24.65 3.19 1.64
CA LEU A 77 25.49 3.77 2.69
C LEU A 77 24.79 3.77 4.06
N ALA A 78 23.47 4.02 4.10
CA ALA A 78 22.70 3.97 5.34
C ALA A 78 22.68 2.56 5.94
N ASP A 79 22.51 1.53 5.10
CA ASP A 79 22.57 0.14 5.54
C ASP A 79 23.98 -0.28 5.99
N GLU A 80 25.02 0.13 5.26
CA GLU A 80 26.42 -0.10 5.65
C GLU A 80 26.76 0.57 6.99
N LEU A 81 26.33 1.82 7.18
CA LEU A 81 26.54 2.57 8.40
C LEU A 81 25.81 1.92 9.59
N LYS A 82 24.59 1.41 9.39
CA LYS A 82 23.87 0.65 10.42
C LYS A 82 24.63 -0.62 10.83
N LYS A 83 25.21 -1.35 9.88
CA LYS A 83 26.04 -2.54 10.16
C LYS A 83 27.34 -2.15 10.87
N GLN A 84 28.00 -1.11 10.37
CA GLN A 84 29.30 -0.68 10.88
C GLN A 84 29.21 -0.06 12.27
N SER A 85 28.20 0.76 12.55
CA SER A 85 27.94 1.33 13.88
C SER A 85 27.65 0.25 14.92
N LYS A 86 26.94 -0.83 14.54
CA LYS A 86 26.78 -2.01 15.39
C LYS A 86 28.14 -2.68 15.67
N ALA A 87 28.96 -2.90 14.64
CA ALA A 87 30.28 -3.49 14.79
C ALA A 87 31.23 -2.63 15.64
N ALA A 88 31.17 -1.29 15.51
CA ALA A 88 31.94 -0.36 16.32
C ALA A 88 31.53 -0.43 17.80
N ARG A 89 30.22 -0.49 18.10
CA ARG A 89 29.71 -0.69 19.47
C ARG A 89 30.17 -2.02 20.07
N GLU A 90 30.07 -3.10 19.30
CA GLU A 90 30.52 -4.43 19.74
C GLU A 90 32.04 -4.42 20.01
N ALA A 91 32.84 -3.84 19.12
CA ALA A 91 34.28 -3.69 19.32
C ALA A 91 34.60 -2.83 20.56
N ALA A 92 33.88 -1.75 20.79
CA ALA A 92 34.04 -0.91 21.98
C ALA A 92 33.72 -1.66 23.27
N THR A 93 32.63 -2.42 23.32
CA THR A 93 32.29 -3.27 24.48
C THR A 93 33.36 -4.33 24.74
N LEU A 94 33.87 -4.98 23.68
CA LEU A 94 34.95 -5.95 23.80
C LEU A 94 36.24 -5.30 24.32
N THR A 95 36.63 -4.14 23.80
CA THR A 95 37.80 -3.40 24.29
C THR A 95 37.67 -3.05 25.76
N GLN A 96 36.49 -2.59 26.20
CA GLN A 96 36.22 -2.28 27.60
C GLN A 96 36.32 -3.53 28.50
N ASP A 97 35.77 -4.65 28.06
CA ASP A 97 35.85 -5.93 28.78
C ASP A 97 37.30 -6.43 28.89
N GLN A 98 38.09 -6.34 27.81
CA GLN A 98 39.50 -6.74 27.82
C GLN A 98 40.35 -5.79 28.68
N LEU A 99 40.04 -4.49 28.67
CA LEU A 99 40.69 -3.51 29.54
C LEU A 99 40.43 -3.84 31.00
N ALA A 100 39.17 -4.12 31.38
CA ALA A 100 38.80 -4.47 32.75
C ALA A 100 39.48 -5.77 33.23
N LYS A 101 39.60 -6.78 32.35
CA LYS A 101 40.34 -8.01 32.64
C LYS A 101 41.83 -7.74 32.84
N TYR A 102 42.45 -7.00 31.92
CA TYR A 102 43.85 -6.62 32.00
C TYR A 102 44.18 -5.83 33.27
N THR A 103 43.35 -4.84 33.63
CA THR A 103 43.55 -4.05 34.87
C THR A 103 43.33 -4.90 36.11
N SER A 104 42.32 -5.77 36.15
CA SER A 104 42.09 -6.70 37.28
C SER A 104 43.27 -7.64 37.52
N ASP A 105 43.84 -8.21 36.45
CA ASP A 105 45.01 -9.09 36.56
C ASP A 105 46.28 -8.33 36.93
N LYS A 106 46.40 -7.06 36.49
CA LYS A 106 47.50 -6.18 36.87
C LYS A 106 47.39 -5.75 38.34
N GLU A 107 46.23 -5.33 38.83
CA GLU A 107 46.07 -4.64 40.13
C GLU A 107 45.78 -5.56 41.32
N SER A 108 45.42 -6.82 41.09
CA SER A 108 45.10 -7.74 42.19
C SER A 108 46.33 -8.08 43.04
N PHE A 109 46.49 -7.35 44.15
CA PHE A 109 47.54 -7.57 45.15
C PHE A 109 47.54 -8.99 45.72
N GLY A 110 46.36 -9.58 45.95
CA GLY A 110 46.20 -10.95 46.43
C GLY A 110 46.71 -11.99 45.42
N LYS A 111 46.40 -11.83 44.12
CA LYS A 111 46.95 -12.70 43.06
C LYS A 111 48.47 -12.55 42.98
N ARG A 112 48.99 -11.31 43.00
CA ARG A 112 50.45 -11.06 43.01
C ARG A 112 51.14 -11.75 44.18
N TRP A 113 50.62 -11.61 45.40
CA TRP A 113 51.16 -12.26 46.60
C TRP A 113 51.12 -13.79 46.51
N ALA A 114 50.00 -14.37 46.07
CA ALA A 114 49.89 -15.82 45.88
C ALA A 114 50.92 -16.35 44.86
N TYR A 115 51.12 -15.66 43.74
CA TYR A 115 52.12 -16.03 42.74
C TYR A 115 53.57 -15.86 43.23
N ILE A 116 53.83 -14.87 44.09
CA ILE A 116 55.14 -14.67 44.75
C ILE A 116 55.43 -15.80 45.74
N LEU A 117 54.45 -16.16 46.58
CA LEU A 117 54.56 -17.26 47.56
C LEU A 117 54.86 -18.61 46.89
N VAL A 118 54.29 -18.86 45.70
CA VAL A 118 54.49 -20.10 44.93
C VAL A 118 55.71 -20.04 43.99
N LYS A 119 56.51 -18.95 44.02
CA LYS A 119 57.68 -18.71 43.13
C LYS A 119 57.38 -18.73 41.62
N GLN A 120 56.13 -18.49 41.21
CA GLN A 120 55.69 -18.54 39.80
C GLN A 120 55.61 -17.15 39.12
N ARG A 121 56.51 -16.24 39.47
CA ARG A 121 56.50 -14.85 38.97
C ARG A 121 56.49 -14.73 37.43
N LYS A 122 57.27 -15.56 36.74
CA LYS A 122 57.35 -15.57 35.26
C LYS A 122 56.01 -15.88 34.59
N VAL A 123 55.18 -16.74 35.19
CA VAL A 123 53.86 -17.10 34.66
C VAL A 123 52.88 -15.94 34.76
N LEU A 124 52.97 -15.17 35.86
CA LEU A 124 52.15 -13.96 36.03
C LEU A 124 52.56 -12.87 35.03
N GLU A 125 53.87 -12.64 34.85
CA GLU A 125 54.38 -11.68 33.86
C GLU A 125 53.93 -12.04 32.44
N GLU A 126 53.98 -13.32 32.06
CA GLU A 126 53.51 -13.78 30.76
C GLU A 126 51.99 -13.61 30.58
N LYS A 127 51.18 -13.89 31.62
CA LYS A 127 49.73 -13.65 31.58
C LYS A 127 49.39 -12.18 31.41
N ILE A 128 50.09 -11.29 32.11
CA ILE A 128 49.91 -9.84 31.97
C ILE A 128 50.27 -9.40 30.54
N ARG A 129 51.38 -9.92 29.99
CA ARG A 129 51.80 -9.63 28.61
C ARG A 129 50.78 -10.11 27.57
N GLN A 130 50.22 -11.30 27.74
CA GLN A 130 49.17 -11.83 26.86
C GLN A 130 47.87 -11.01 26.97
N GLY A 131 47.47 -10.63 28.19
CA GLY A 131 46.31 -9.75 28.40
C GLY A 131 46.47 -8.39 27.74
N GLU A 132 47.67 -7.79 27.82
CA GLU A 132 48.01 -6.54 27.14
C GLU A 132 47.90 -6.66 25.62
N GLN A 133 48.43 -7.75 25.04
CA GLN A 133 48.32 -8.00 23.59
C GLN A 133 46.87 -8.13 23.12
N VAL A 134 46.04 -8.88 23.86
CA VAL A 134 44.61 -9.05 23.54
C VAL A 134 43.86 -7.72 23.64
N TYR A 135 44.14 -6.91 24.67
CA TYR A 135 43.58 -5.57 24.81
C TYR A 135 43.98 -4.65 23.64
N LEU A 136 45.27 -4.60 23.29
CA LEU A 136 45.76 -3.78 22.17
C LEU A 136 45.15 -4.22 20.82
N GLN A 137 44.96 -5.53 20.63
CA GLN A 137 44.28 -6.06 19.45
C GLN A 137 42.81 -5.61 19.40
N ALA A 138 42.09 -5.67 20.52
CA ALA A 138 40.72 -5.20 20.63
C ALA A 138 40.63 -3.68 20.37
N LEU A 139 41.52 -2.89 20.97
CA LEU A 139 41.61 -1.45 20.75
C LEU A 139 41.86 -1.10 19.28
N GLY A 140 42.79 -1.81 18.61
CA GLY A 140 43.05 -1.63 17.19
C GLY A 140 41.87 -2.06 16.29
N ALA A 141 41.06 -3.03 16.72
CA ALA A 141 39.82 -3.39 16.03
C ALA A 141 38.75 -2.30 16.20
N GLN A 142 38.58 -1.76 17.40
CA GLN A 142 37.68 -0.64 17.68
C GLN A 142 38.04 0.59 16.84
N GLN A 143 39.30 1.03 16.87
CA GLN A 143 39.75 2.21 16.11
C GLN A 143 39.52 2.05 14.60
N ARG A 144 39.76 0.86 14.04
CA ARG A 144 39.46 0.58 12.63
C ARG A 144 37.96 0.63 12.35
N ALA A 145 37.14 0.13 13.27
CA ALA A 145 35.69 0.15 13.12
C ALA A 145 35.13 1.58 13.16
N GLU A 146 35.59 2.41 14.10
CA GLU A 146 35.23 3.83 14.24
C GLU A 146 35.74 4.68 13.06
N ALA A 147 36.96 4.42 12.57
CA ALA A 147 37.50 5.09 11.39
C ALA A 147 36.67 4.80 10.14
N ARG A 148 36.24 3.54 9.96
CA ARG A 148 35.36 3.15 8.84
C ARG A 148 33.98 3.79 8.96
N GLU A 149 33.40 3.84 10.16
CA GLU A 149 32.12 4.54 10.40
C GLU A 149 32.23 6.03 10.06
N THR A 150 33.30 6.68 10.51
CA THR A 150 33.58 8.09 10.20
C THR A 150 33.75 8.33 8.70
N GLN A 151 34.40 7.41 7.99
CA GLN A 151 34.53 7.47 6.54
C GLN A 151 33.15 7.36 5.85
N LEU A 152 32.35 6.35 6.20
CA LEU A 152 31.01 6.17 5.63
C LEU A 152 30.10 7.39 5.88
N LEU A 153 30.20 8.00 7.06
CA LEU A 153 29.49 9.24 7.38
C LEU A 153 29.93 10.41 6.48
N ARG A 154 31.24 10.55 6.23
CA ARG A 154 31.76 11.59 5.33
C ARG A 154 31.29 11.36 3.89
N ASP A 155 31.36 10.13 3.40
CA ASP A 155 30.91 9.75 2.05
C ASP A 155 29.41 10.04 1.88
N LYS A 156 28.60 9.69 2.90
CA LYS A 156 27.16 10.00 2.93
C LYS A 156 26.91 11.51 2.87
N ASN A 157 27.57 12.28 3.72
CA ASN A 157 27.40 13.74 3.76
C ASN A 157 27.84 14.42 2.45
N ALA A 158 28.87 13.88 1.77
CA ALA A 158 29.31 14.39 0.48
C ALA A 158 28.24 14.19 -0.61
N ILE A 159 27.63 12.99 -0.69
CA ILE A 159 26.52 12.73 -1.63
C ILE A 159 25.29 13.55 -1.28
N GLU A 160 24.97 13.73 0.01
CA GLU A 160 23.86 14.60 0.44
C GLU A 160 24.07 16.06 0.01
N ALA A 161 25.30 16.57 0.06
CA ALA A 161 25.64 17.91 -0.40
C ALA A 161 25.51 18.05 -1.93
N GLU A 162 26.03 17.09 -2.69
CA GLU A 162 25.88 17.02 -4.16
C GLU A 162 24.39 16.96 -4.57
N ASN A 163 23.59 16.19 -3.85
CA ASN A 163 22.15 16.05 -4.10
C ASN A 163 21.37 17.36 -4.00
N VAL A 164 21.87 18.40 -3.33
CA VAL A 164 21.20 19.72 -3.30
C VAL A 164 21.19 20.32 -4.70
N GLU A 165 22.33 20.31 -5.40
CA GLU A 165 22.44 20.87 -6.75
C GLU A 165 21.70 20.01 -7.78
N VAL A 166 21.81 18.69 -7.66
CA VAL A 166 21.10 17.75 -8.54
C VAL A 166 19.58 17.91 -8.41
N LYS A 167 19.06 18.06 -7.19
CA LYS A 167 17.62 18.31 -6.96
C LYS A 167 17.15 19.62 -7.60
N GLU A 168 17.96 20.68 -7.54
CA GLU A 168 17.60 21.94 -8.19
C GLU A 168 17.61 21.80 -9.73
N LYS A 169 18.56 21.05 -10.31
CA LYS A 169 18.55 20.71 -11.74
C LYS A 169 17.31 19.90 -12.12
N VAL A 170 16.94 18.87 -11.34
CA VAL A 170 15.71 18.07 -11.56
C VAL A 170 14.46 18.95 -11.50
N LYS A 171 14.41 19.90 -10.57
CA LYS A 171 13.30 20.84 -10.45
C LYS A 171 13.21 21.74 -11.69
N ARG A 172 14.31 22.32 -12.14
CA ARG A 172 14.35 23.14 -13.36
C ARG A 172 13.96 22.34 -14.60
N HIS A 173 14.45 21.11 -14.70
CA HIS A 173 14.07 20.15 -15.74
C HIS A 173 12.55 19.93 -15.78
N GLY A 174 11.93 19.65 -14.63
CA GLY A 174 10.48 19.46 -14.52
C GLY A 174 9.68 20.73 -14.86
N VAL A 175 10.15 21.91 -14.43
CA VAL A 175 9.52 23.19 -14.76
C VAL A 175 9.59 23.48 -16.26
N ALA A 176 10.73 23.24 -16.90
CA ALA A 176 10.91 23.44 -18.34
C ALA A 176 10.01 22.50 -19.15
N HIS A 177 9.90 21.22 -18.74
CA HIS A 177 8.95 20.28 -19.34
C HIS A 177 7.50 20.72 -19.21
N ALA A 178 7.06 21.13 -18.01
CA ALA A 178 5.69 21.61 -17.80
C ALA A 178 5.39 22.88 -18.62
N ALA A 179 6.36 23.80 -18.71
CA ALA A 179 6.23 25.00 -19.51
C ALA A 179 6.18 24.70 -21.02
N LEU A 180 6.88 23.66 -21.49
CA LEU A 180 6.80 23.23 -22.88
C LEU A 180 5.47 22.53 -23.18
N ASP A 181 5.02 21.65 -22.30
CA ASP A 181 3.72 20.98 -22.44
C ASP A 181 2.59 22.02 -22.51
N ALA A 182 2.63 23.06 -21.66
CA ALA A 182 1.68 24.17 -21.68
C ALA A 182 1.78 25.03 -22.96
N LEU A 183 3.00 25.27 -23.47
CA LEU A 183 3.19 25.99 -24.73
C LEU A 183 2.57 25.21 -25.91
N TYR A 184 2.74 23.89 -25.92
CA TYR A 184 2.16 23.04 -26.96
C TYR A 184 0.64 22.89 -26.82
N GLU A 185 0.12 22.81 -25.60
CA GLU A 185 -1.33 22.86 -25.37
C GLU A 185 -1.92 24.19 -25.87
N GLU A 186 -1.28 25.33 -25.60
CA GLU A 186 -1.75 26.63 -26.10
C GLU A 186 -1.78 26.72 -27.63
N LEU A 187 -0.79 26.12 -28.31
CA LEU A 187 -0.66 26.21 -29.77
C LEU A 187 -1.49 25.17 -30.54
N PHE A 188 -1.69 24.00 -29.96
CA PHE A 188 -2.23 22.82 -30.63
C PHE A 188 -3.50 22.28 -29.95
N ASP A 189 -4.09 22.99 -28.98
CA ASP A 189 -5.41 22.60 -28.44
C ASP A 189 -6.53 22.97 -29.42
N GLY A 190 -6.83 22.03 -30.31
CA GLY A 190 -7.90 22.15 -31.30
C GLY A 190 -7.42 21.77 -32.70
N PRO A 191 -8.23 22.05 -33.73
CA PRO A 191 -7.81 21.83 -35.10
C PRO A 191 -6.58 22.66 -35.42
N THR A 192 -5.57 22.04 -36.03
CA THR A 192 -4.31 22.67 -36.43
C THR A 192 -4.22 22.80 -37.96
N PRO A 193 -4.95 23.76 -38.58
CA PRO A 193 -4.90 24.02 -40.02
C PRO A 193 -3.49 24.04 -40.63
N GLY A 194 -3.27 23.19 -41.64
CA GLY A 194 -1.97 23.03 -42.30
C GLY A 194 -1.07 21.94 -41.70
N PHE A 195 -1.51 21.28 -40.62
CA PHE A 195 -0.77 20.21 -39.93
C PHE A 195 -1.68 18.99 -39.66
N PRO A 196 -2.23 18.33 -40.69
CA PRO A 196 -3.16 17.21 -40.52
C PRO A 196 -2.53 16.02 -39.78
N ASP A 197 -1.23 15.79 -39.96
CA ASP A 197 -0.51 14.72 -39.27
C ASP A 197 -0.41 14.98 -37.75
N GLU A 198 -0.41 16.25 -37.33
CA GLU A 198 -0.43 16.64 -35.90
C GLU A 198 -1.81 16.36 -35.30
N ASP A 199 -2.88 16.78 -35.99
CA ASP A 199 -4.27 16.49 -35.60
C ASP A 199 -4.50 14.98 -35.41
N GLU A 200 -4.00 14.16 -36.35
CA GLU A 200 -4.12 12.69 -36.29
C GLU A 200 -3.40 12.11 -35.06
N ARG A 201 -2.18 12.57 -34.79
CA ARG A 201 -1.39 12.13 -33.63
C ARG A 201 -2.00 12.58 -32.33
N GLU A 202 -2.57 13.79 -32.29
CA GLU A 202 -3.24 14.30 -31.11
C GLU A 202 -4.49 13.47 -30.78
N ALA A 203 -5.28 13.11 -31.81
CA ALA A 203 -6.42 12.23 -31.66
C ALA A 203 -6.01 10.82 -31.15
N ALA A 204 -4.92 10.26 -31.68
CA ALA A 204 -4.37 8.99 -31.22
C ALA A 204 -3.90 9.06 -29.75
N PHE A 205 -3.20 10.13 -29.36
CA PHE A 205 -2.78 10.38 -27.98
C PHE A 205 -3.98 10.52 -27.05
N LYS A 206 -4.98 11.34 -27.39
CA LYS A 206 -6.22 11.53 -26.61
C LYS A 206 -6.98 10.21 -26.43
N SER A 207 -7.05 9.39 -27.46
CA SER A 207 -7.65 8.05 -27.39
C SER A 207 -6.90 7.13 -26.42
N THR A 208 -5.57 7.06 -26.55
CA THR A 208 -4.71 6.24 -25.70
C THR A 208 -4.75 6.68 -24.24
N LYS A 209 -4.78 8.00 -24.00
CA LYS A 209 -4.91 8.58 -22.65
C LYS A 209 -6.24 8.18 -22.00
N LYS A 210 -7.34 8.30 -22.74
CA LYS A 210 -8.67 7.89 -22.25
C LYS A 210 -8.72 6.39 -21.91
N GLU A 211 -8.08 5.55 -22.72
CA GLU A 211 -7.97 4.11 -22.44
C GLU A 211 -7.14 3.86 -21.17
N HIS A 212 -5.97 4.49 -21.05
CA HIS A 212 -5.13 4.41 -19.85
C HIS A 212 -5.88 4.86 -18.59
N ASP A 213 -6.57 6.00 -18.63
CA ASP A 213 -7.37 6.52 -17.51
C ASP A 213 -8.47 5.53 -17.09
N GLY A 214 -9.08 4.82 -18.05
CA GLY A 214 -10.05 3.75 -17.79
C GLY A 214 -9.44 2.56 -17.05
N TYR A 215 -8.23 2.14 -17.41
CA TYR A 215 -7.51 1.09 -16.68
C TYR A 215 -7.03 1.53 -15.31
N VAL A 216 -6.60 2.78 -15.15
CA VAL A 216 -6.27 3.36 -13.84
C VAL A 216 -7.52 3.36 -12.93
N ALA A 217 -8.68 3.75 -13.45
CA ALA A 217 -9.93 3.68 -12.70
C ALA A 217 -10.28 2.23 -12.27
N THR A 218 -10.05 1.27 -13.16
CA THR A 218 -10.24 -0.16 -12.88
C THR A 218 -9.28 -0.64 -11.77
N PHE A 219 -8.00 -0.29 -11.86
CA PHE A 219 -7.01 -0.60 -10.82
C PHE A 219 -7.40 -0.02 -9.46
N ARG A 220 -7.84 1.26 -9.42
CA ARG A 220 -8.33 1.90 -8.18
C ARG A 220 -9.54 1.16 -7.59
N ALA A 221 -10.47 0.69 -8.43
CA ALA A 221 -11.61 -0.11 -7.98
C ALA A 221 -11.16 -1.45 -7.38
N THR A 222 -10.19 -2.13 -8.00
CA THR A 222 -9.63 -3.38 -7.46
C THR A 222 -8.95 -3.18 -6.11
N VAL A 223 -8.14 -2.13 -5.94
CA VAL A 223 -7.51 -1.83 -4.63
C VAL A 223 -8.56 -1.53 -3.56
N ARG A 224 -9.65 -0.82 -3.91
CA ARG A 224 -10.78 -0.60 -3.00
C ARG A 224 -11.40 -1.93 -2.56
N ALA A 225 -11.72 -2.80 -3.52
CA ALA A 225 -12.28 -4.12 -3.27
C ALA A 225 -11.37 -4.96 -2.36
N THR A 226 -10.05 -4.92 -2.58
CA THR A 226 -9.06 -5.57 -1.69
C THR A 226 -9.13 -5.02 -0.26
N LYS A 227 -9.18 -3.69 -0.09
CA LYS A 227 -9.30 -3.04 1.23
C LYS A 227 -10.61 -3.42 1.93
N GLU A 228 -11.73 -3.39 1.22
CA GLU A 228 -13.04 -3.79 1.75
C GLU A 228 -13.10 -5.27 2.13
N ASN A 229 -12.53 -6.15 1.30
CA ASN A 229 -12.44 -7.57 1.61
C ASN A 229 -11.53 -7.85 2.82
N ASN A 230 -10.44 -7.09 3.00
CA ASN A 230 -9.61 -7.17 4.21
C ASN A 230 -10.38 -6.70 5.46
N LEU A 231 -11.25 -5.69 5.31
CA LEU A 231 -12.15 -5.31 6.39
C LEU A 231 -13.12 -6.45 6.71
N VAL A 232 -13.78 -7.05 5.71
CA VAL A 232 -14.66 -8.24 5.89
C VAL A 232 -13.93 -9.34 6.64
N LYS A 233 -12.69 -9.68 6.26
CA LYS A 233 -11.83 -10.64 6.98
C LYS A 233 -11.67 -10.30 8.47
N SER A 234 -11.29 -9.05 8.76
CA SER A 234 -11.08 -8.60 10.13
C SER A 234 -12.38 -8.64 10.95
N THR A 235 -13.50 -8.27 10.34
CA THR A 235 -14.83 -8.24 10.97
C THR A 235 -15.33 -9.64 11.30
N ILE A 236 -15.15 -10.60 10.37
CA ILE A 236 -15.42 -12.03 10.62
C ILE A 236 -14.55 -12.54 11.77
N GLY A 237 -13.26 -12.19 11.78
CA GLY A 237 -12.35 -12.54 12.88
C GLY A 237 -12.83 -12.02 14.24
N ARG A 238 -13.29 -10.76 14.30
CA ARG A 238 -13.88 -10.15 15.50
C ARG A 238 -15.18 -10.86 15.92
N ALA A 239 -16.08 -11.13 14.97
CA ALA A 239 -17.34 -11.83 15.22
C ALA A 239 -17.10 -13.23 15.82
N ARG A 240 -16.11 -13.96 15.31
CA ARG A 240 -15.67 -15.25 15.85
C ARG A 240 -15.10 -15.12 17.27
N ALA A 241 -14.31 -14.08 17.53
CA ALA A 241 -13.77 -13.81 18.87
C ALA A 241 -14.89 -13.52 19.89
N GLU A 242 -15.90 -12.73 19.52
CA GLU A 242 -17.06 -12.48 20.38
C GLU A 242 -17.90 -13.76 20.58
N ASN A 243 -18.10 -14.57 19.55
CA ASN A 243 -18.79 -15.85 19.68
C ASN A 243 -18.05 -16.82 20.62
N ASN A 244 -16.72 -16.85 20.56
CA ASN A 244 -15.89 -17.64 21.49
C ASN A 244 -15.93 -17.11 22.93
N ARG A 245 -16.10 -15.79 23.13
CA ARG A 245 -16.36 -15.22 24.46
C ARG A 245 -17.74 -15.62 24.98
N ALA A 246 -18.75 -15.69 24.11
CA ALA A 246 -20.07 -16.21 24.47
C ALA A 246 -19.98 -17.66 24.97
N ARG A 247 -19.24 -18.52 24.24
CA ARG A 247 -18.96 -19.91 24.65
C ARG A 247 -18.27 -19.97 26.02
N SER A 248 -17.22 -19.18 26.19
CA SER A 248 -16.44 -19.14 27.44
C SER A 248 -17.30 -18.68 28.62
N ALA A 249 -18.21 -17.72 28.40
CA ALA A 249 -19.14 -17.25 29.42
C ALA A 249 -20.11 -18.36 29.88
N LEU A 250 -20.62 -19.18 28.96
CA LEU A 250 -21.46 -20.33 29.30
C LEU A 250 -20.71 -21.41 30.09
N GLN A 251 -19.44 -21.66 29.75
CA GLN A 251 -18.63 -22.68 30.41
C GLN A 251 -18.18 -22.26 31.81
N ASN A 252 -17.85 -20.98 32.00
CA ASN A 252 -17.24 -20.48 33.24
C ASN A 252 -18.26 -20.00 34.29
N SER A 253 -19.53 -19.81 33.94
CA SER A 253 -20.55 -19.34 34.88
C SER A 253 -21.83 -20.16 34.82
N PHE A 254 -22.08 -20.91 35.90
CA PHE A 254 -23.29 -21.70 36.06
C PHE A 254 -24.56 -20.84 36.19
N ILE A 255 -24.46 -19.67 36.82
CA ILE A 255 -25.64 -18.84 37.16
C ILE A 255 -25.83 -17.69 36.16
N SER A 256 -24.77 -16.95 35.81
CA SER A 256 -24.83 -15.74 34.96
C SER A 256 -24.27 -15.93 33.55
N GLY A 257 -23.86 -17.15 33.19
CA GLY A 257 -23.21 -17.43 31.91
C GLY A 257 -24.09 -17.10 30.72
N VAL A 258 -25.39 -17.41 30.79
CA VAL A 258 -26.35 -17.20 29.70
C VAL A 258 -26.53 -15.71 29.39
N ASP A 259 -26.73 -14.84 30.40
CA ASP A 259 -26.93 -13.40 30.16
C ASP A 259 -25.68 -12.77 29.53
N THR A 260 -24.51 -13.14 30.04
CA THR A 260 -23.22 -12.67 29.51
C THR A 260 -23.00 -13.17 28.08
N ALA A 261 -23.34 -14.42 27.79
CA ALA A 261 -23.25 -14.99 26.45
C ALA A 261 -24.16 -14.27 25.46
N LEU A 262 -25.39 -13.93 25.85
CA LEU A 262 -26.33 -13.19 24.98
C LEU A 262 -25.82 -11.80 24.61
N VAL A 263 -25.14 -11.09 25.52
CA VAL A 263 -24.50 -9.79 25.18
C VAL A 263 -23.42 -9.98 24.12
N PHE A 264 -22.59 -11.02 24.23
CA PHE A 264 -21.59 -11.33 23.21
C PHE A 264 -22.22 -11.77 21.88
N LEU A 265 -23.30 -12.54 21.91
CA LEU A 265 -24.06 -12.92 20.71
C LEU A 265 -24.70 -11.70 20.02
N GLU A 266 -25.19 -10.72 20.78
CA GLU A 266 -25.69 -9.47 20.22
C GLU A 266 -24.56 -8.67 19.52
N ARG A 267 -23.35 -8.64 20.10
CA ARG A 267 -22.16 -8.05 19.45
C ARG A 267 -21.83 -8.79 18.15
N THR A 268 -21.84 -10.12 18.18
CA THR A 268 -21.61 -10.96 16.99
C THR A 268 -22.64 -10.65 15.89
N ALA A 269 -23.93 -10.54 16.23
CA ALA A 269 -24.97 -10.18 15.27
C ALA A 269 -24.71 -8.82 14.61
N ARG A 270 -24.39 -7.79 15.39
CA ARG A 270 -24.08 -6.44 14.85
C ARG A 270 -22.85 -6.44 13.94
N LEU A 271 -21.80 -7.18 14.29
CA LEU A 271 -20.61 -7.35 13.45
C LEU A 271 -20.95 -8.07 12.13
N ILE A 272 -21.84 -9.07 12.15
CA ILE A 272 -22.30 -9.77 10.93
C ILE A 272 -23.04 -8.80 9.99
N GLU A 273 -23.94 -7.96 10.51
CA GLU A 273 -24.64 -6.94 9.70
C GLU A 273 -23.67 -5.96 9.04
N GLN A 274 -22.70 -5.47 9.81
CA GLN A 274 -21.66 -4.58 9.28
C GLN A 274 -20.84 -5.28 8.20
N THR A 275 -20.50 -6.55 8.40
CA THR A 275 -19.78 -7.36 7.42
C THR A 275 -20.57 -7.52 6.12
N LEU A 276 -21.89 -7.78 6.20
CA LEU A 276 -22.76 -7.88 5.02
C LEU A 276 -22.78 -6.57 4.23
N ASN A 277 -22.92 -5.43 4.91
CA ASN A 277 -22.93 -4.12 4.27
C ASN A 277 -21.62 -3.77 3.56
N VAL A 278 -20.48 -4.20 4.11
CA VAL A 278 -19.17 -4.04 3.46
C VAL A 278 -19.03 -5.02 2.30
N ASN A 279 -19.47 -6.27 2.46
CA ASN A 279 -19.38 -7.29 1.41
C ASN A 279 -20.13 -6.87 0.13
N LEU A 280 -21.25 -6.17 0.25
CA LEU A 280 -22.03 -5.65 -0.89
C LEU A 280 -21.29 -4.62 -1.75
N LYS A 281 -20.20 -4.03 -1.25
CA LYS A 281 -19.44 -2.99 -1.96
C LYS A 281 -18.25 -3.54 -2.75
N ILE A 282 -17.83 -4.78 -2.45
CA ILE A 282 -16.60 -5.37 -3.00
C ILE A 282 -16.63 -5.45 -4.53
N ASP A 283 -17.80 -5.63 -5.16
CA ASP A 283 -17.94 -5.72 -6.61
C ASP A 283 -18.22 -4.36 -7.30
N GLU A 284 -18.33 -3.27 -6.53
CA GLU A 284 -18.56 -1.93 -7.08
C GLU A 284 -17.36 -1.43 -7.89
N GLY A 285 -17.56 -1.30 -9.21
CA GLY A 285 -16.56 -0.75 -10.12
C GLY A 285 -15.50 -1.75 -10.61
N LEU A 286 -15.58 -3.02 -10.21
CA LEU A 286 -14.72 -4.06 -10.79
C LEU A 286 -15.08 -4.31 -12.28
N PRO A 287 -14.10 -4.70 -13.11
CA PRO A 287 -14.32 -4.93 -14.53
C PRO A 287 -15.25 -6.13 -14.74
N ARG A 288 -16.19 -6.01 -15.69
CA ARG A 288 -17.14 -7.08 -16.04
C ARG A 288 -16.76 -7.73 -17.38
N PRO A 289 -16.99 -9.05 -17.54
CA PRO A 289 -17.54 -9.99 -16.55
C PRO A 289 -16.49 -10.42 -15.51
N LEU A 290 -16.94 -10.63 -14.26
CA LEU A 290 -16.12 -11.22 -13.20
C LEU A 290 -16.02 -12.75 -13.38
N ASP A 291 -14.93 -13.34 -12.90
CA ASP A 291 -14.79 -14.80 -12.89
C ASP A 291 -15.94 -15.43 -12.10
N THR A 292 -16.51 -16.51 -12.63
CA THR A 292 -17.44 -17.40 -11.92
C THR A 292 -16.95 -17.74 -10.52
N ALA A 293 -15.67 -18.05 -10.34
CA ALA A 293 -15.10 -18.35 -9.02
C ALA A 293 -15.17 -17.15 -8.07
N PHE A 294 -15.00 -15.92 -8.57
CA PHE A 294 -15.16 -14.72 -7.75
C PHE A 294 -16.62 -14.56 -7.31
N ASN A 295 -17.56 -14.61 -8.26
CA ASN A 295 -18.98 -14.45 -7.96
C ASN A 295 -19.48 -15.52 -6.98
N ASP A 296 -19.10 -16.78 -7.19
CA ASP A 296 -19.49 -17.90 -6.33
C ASP A 296 -19.01 -17.70 -4.88
N ASN A 297 -17.74 -17.28 -4.69
CA ASN A 297 -17.21 -17.05 -3.35
C ASN A 297 -17.77 -15.78 -2.71
N HIS A 298 -18.01 -14.72 -3.48
CA HIS A 298 -18.62 -13.48 -3.01
C HIS A 298 -20.05 -13.71 -2.51
N VAL A 299 -20.84 -14.48 -3.28
CA VAL A 299 -22.17 -14.92 -2.88
C VAL A 299 -22.11 -15.88 -1.70
N ALA A 300 -21.15 -16.82 -1.66
CA ALA A 300 -21.00 -17.75 -0.54
C ALA A 300 -20.73 -17.03 0.79
N VAL A 301 -19.84 -16.02 0.81
CA VAL A 301 -19.60 -15.20 2.01
C VAL A 301 -20.90 -14.59 2.51
N ALA A 302 -21.68 -13.95 1.62
CA ALA A 302 -22.96 -13.35 2.00
C ALA A 302 -23.97 -14.39 2.52
N GLN A 303 -24.08 -15.54 1.84
CA GLN A 303 -25.00 -16.62 2.23
C GLN A 303 -24.68 -17.18 3.62
N HIS A 304 -23.41 -17.45 3.93
CA HIS A 304 -22.99 -17.95 5.23
C HIS A 304 -23.21 -16.91 6.34
N LEU A 305 -22.95 -15.63 6.07
CA LEU A 305 -23.24 -14.55 7.02
C LEU A 305 -24.75 -14.40 7.29
N ILE A 306 -25.59 -14.55 6.25
CA ILE A 306 -27.06 -14.54 6.42
C ILE A 306 -27.51 -15.71 7.29
N LYS A 307 -27.00 -16.93 7.05
CA LYS A 307 -27.33 -18.11 7.89
C LYS A 307 -26.90 -17.92 9.35
N ALA A 308 -25.69 -17.40 9.59
CA ALA A 308 -25.21 -17.08 10.93
C ALA A 308 -26.12 -16.06 11.62
N ARG A 309 -26.55 -15.01 10.91
CA ARG A 309 -27.53 -14.03 11.41
C ARG A 309 -28.87 -14.69 11.75
N THR A 310 -29.40 -15.54 10.88
CA THR A 310 -30.68 -16.23 11.12
C THR A 310 -30.61 -17.13 12.36
N ALA A 311 -29.49 -17.84 12.57
CA ALA A 311 -29.27 -18.64 13.78
C ALA A 311 -29.28 -17.80 15.07
N LEU A 312 -28.88 -16.53 15.00
CA LEU A 312 -28.90 -15.59 16.12
C LEU A 312 -30.29 -14.97 16.38
N GLN A 313 -31.19 -14.97 15.40
CA GLN A 313 -32.45 -14.23 15.49
C GLN A 313 -33.41 -14.84 16.52
N GLU A 314 -33.69 -16.15 16.46
CA GLU A 314 -34.60 -16.83 17.39
C GLU A 314 -34.16 -16.67 18.87
N PRO A 315 -32.89 -16.89 19.25
CA PRO A 315 -32.39 -16.68 20.61
C PRO A 315 -32.50 -15.25 21.14
N LEU A 316 -32.35 -14.25 20.27
CA LEU A 316 -32.38 -12.84 20.64
C LEU A 316 -33.82 -12.30 20.75
N GLU A 317 -34.76 -12.89 20.02
CA GLU A 317 -36.19 -12.54 20.09
C GLU A 317 -36.91 -13.23 21.27
N VAL A 318 -36.53 -14.48 21.59
CA VAL A 318 -37.07 -15.17 22.76
C VAL A 318 -36.58 -14.48 24.02
N SER A 319 -37.52 -14.04 24.87
CA SER A 319 -37.22 -13.35 26.13
C SER A 319 -36.11 -14.07 26.92
N TYR A 320 -35.10 -13.30 27.34
CA TYR A 320 -33.94 -13.73 28.15
C TYR A 320 -34.25 -14.73 29.28
N ALA A 321 -35.50 -14.76 29.77
CA ALA A 321 -35.96 -15.67 30.81
C ALA A 321 -36.09 -17.15 30.41
N TYR A 322 -36.16 -17.48 29.10
CA TYR A 322 -36.54 -18.82 28.66
C TYR A 322 -35.47 -19.60 27.89
N ILE A 323 -34.35 -18.97 27.53
CA ILE A 323 -33.30 -19.66 26.79
C ILE A 323 -32.46 -20.55 27.71
N THR A 324 -32.39 -21.84 27.38
CA THR A 324 -31.59 -22.82 28.12
C THR A 324 -30.11 -22.76 27.71
N ASN A 325 -29.21 -23.21 28.59
CA ASN A 325 -27.77 -23.32 28.28
C ASN A 325 -27.53 -24.21 27.05
N THR A 326 -28.30 -25.29 26.90
CA THR A 326 -28.23 -26.19 25.73
C THR A 326 -28.62 -25.49 24.43
N GLN A 327 -29.68 -24.68 24.43
CA GLN A 327 -30.07 -23.89 23.25
C GLN A 327 -29.00 -22.86 22.90
N CYS A 328 -28.47 -22.13 23.90
CA CYS A 328 -27.43 -21.14 23.67
C CYS A 328 -26.13 -21.76 23.12
N ASN A 329 -25.71 -22.92 23.65
CA ASN A 329 -24.57 -23.66 23.11
C ASN A 329 -24.78 -24.10 21.66
N ARG A 330 -25.99 -24.54 21.29
CA ARG A 330 -26.30 -24.92 19.91
C ARG A 330 -26.13 -23.73 18.97
N VAL A 331 -26.71 -22.59 19.32
CA VAL A 331 -26.61 -21.34 18.55
C VAL A 331 -25.17 -20.91 18.37
N ILE A 332 -24.38 -20.92 19.46
CA ILE A 332 -22.95 -20.58 19.41
C ILE A 332 -22.20 -21.50 18.44
N GLN A 333 -22.54 -22.80 18.43
CA GLN A 333 -21.93 -23.77 17.53
C GLN A 333 -22.33 -23.51 16.08
N ASP A 334 -23.63 -23.36 15.80
CA ASP A 334 -24.15 -23.10 14.46
C ASP A 334 -23.55 -21.82 13.86
N VAL A 335 -23.46 -20.75 14.67
CA VAL A 335 -22.83 -19.48 14.27
C VAL A 335 -21.33 -19.64 14.03
N GLU A 336 -20.62 -20.45 14.83
CA GLU A 336 -19.19 -20.70 14.60
C GLU A 336 -18.95 -21.42 13.28
N ASP A 337 -19.76 -22.44 12.99
CA ASP A 337 -19.63 -23.25 11.78
C ASP A 337 -19.88 -22.39 10.53
N GLU A 338 -20.91 -21.54 10.54
CA GLU A 338 -21.18 -20.62 9.44
C GLU A 338 -20.12 -19.51 9.30
N LEU A 339 -19.63 -18.92 10.40
CA LEU A 339 -18.54 -17.94 10.36
C LEU A 339 -17.22 -18.55 9.88
N LYS A 340 -16.99 -19.84 10.13
CA LYS A 340 -15.84 -20.57 9.60
C LYS A 340 -15.95 -20.72 8.08
N LEU A 341 -17.09 -21.15 7.57
CA LEU A 341 -17.33 -21.28 6.11
C LEU A 341 -17.24 -19.92 5.40
N ALA A 342 -17.81 -18.86 5.99
CA ALA A 342 -17.66 -17.50 5.49
C ALA A 342 -16.18 -17.08 5.43
N SER A 343 -15.40 -17.41 6.46
CA SER A 343 -13.96 -17.12 6.50
C SER A 343 -13.16 -17.89 5.44
N GLU A 344 -13.58 -19.11 5.10
CA GLU A 344 -12.93 -19.93 4.06
C GLU A 344 -13.20 -19.35 2.67
N ALA A 345 -14.45 -19.01 2.35
CA ALA A 345 -14.82 -18.34 1.10
C ALA A 345 -14.14 -16.95 0.96
N GLN A 346 -14.10 -16.18 2.05
CA GLN A 346 -13.40 -14.89 2.11
C GLN A 346 -11.90 -15.05 1.80
N ALA A 347 -11.25 -16.10 2.31
CA ALA A 347 -9.85 -16.35 2.03
C ALA A 347 -9.58 -16.66 0.55
N VAL A 348 -10.53 -17.30 -0.14
CA VAL A 348 -10.48 -17.49 -1.60
C VAL A 348 -10.61 -16.14 -2.32
N LEU A 349 -11.57 -15.29 -1.92
CA LEU A 349 -11.72 -13.94 -2.48
C LEU A 349 -10.45 -13.09 -2.32
N THR A 350 -9.76 -13.16 -1.18
CA THR A 350 -8.48 -12.44 -1.01
C THR A 350 -7.45 -12.85 -2.06
N LYS A 351 -7.38 -14.15 -2.39
CA LYS A 351 -6.44 -14.63 -3.42
C LYS A 351 -6.84 -14.15 -4.82
N LEU A 352 -8.13 -14.20 -5.14
CA LEU A 352 -8.65 -13.74 -6.42
C LEU A 352 -8.47 -12.23 -6.62
N LEU A 353 -8.80 -11.42 -5.61
CA LEU A 353 -8.61 -9.96 -5.64
C LEU A 353 -7.15 -9.57 -5.79
N LYS A 354 -6.25 -10.29 -5.11
CA LYS A 354 -4.81 -10.08 -5.30
C LYS A 354 -4.38 -10.36 -6.75
N HIS A 355 -4.87 -11.44 -7.36
CA HIS A 355 -4.60 -11.72 -8.77
C HIS A 355 -5.15 -10.62 -9.68
N TYR A 356 -6.37 -10.13 -9.44
CA TYR A 356 -6.92 -9.01 -10.18
C TYR A 356 -6.11 -7.72 -10.01
N GLU A 357 -5.56 -7.48 -8.82
CA GLU A 357 -4.71 -6.33 -8.53
C GLU A 357 -3.39 -6.43 -9.30
N ASP A 358 -2.75 -7.61 -9.29
CA ASP A 358 -1.54 -7.93 -10.04
C ASP A 358 -1.77 -7.82 -11.57
N ASP A 359 -2.91 -8.28 -12.09
CA ASP A 359 -3.27 -8.12 -13.50
C ASP A 359 -3.52 -6.66 -13.87
N ALA A 360 -4.27 -5.93 -13.03
CA ALA A 360 -4.61 -4.54 -13.28
C ALA A 360 -3.37 -3.63 -13.27
N ILE A 361 -2.41 -3.87 -12.37
CA ILE A 361 -1.16 -3.10 -12.36
C ILE A 361 -0.30 -3.39 -13.61
N GLU A 362 -0.25 -4.63 -14.09
CA GLU A 362 0.46 -4.95 -15.34
C GLU A 362 -0.20 -4.29 -16.56
N ILE A 363 -1.54 -4.24 -16.60
CA ILE A 363 -2.27 -3.51 -17.65
C ILE A 363 -1.98 -2.00 -17.56
N VAL A 364 -2.00 -1.41 -16.36
CA VAL A 364 -1.65 0.01 -16.16
C VAL A 364 -0.22 0.29 -16.61
N LYS A 365 0.76 -0.59 -16.32
CA LYS A 365 2.14 -0.45 -16.80
C LYS A 365 2.24 -0.51 -18.33
N SER A 366 1.59 -1.49 -18.96
CA SER A 366 1.63 -1.63 -20.42
C SER A 366 0.98 -0.44 -21.14
N THR A 367 -0.18 0.01 -20.64
CA THR A 367 -0.90 1.16 -21.21
C THR A 367 -0.21 2.49 -20.92
N ALA A 368 0.48 2.62 -19.77
CA ALA A 368 1.35 3.76 -19.49
C ALA A 368 2.50 3.85 -20.51
N ARG A 369 3.05 2.71 -20.94
CA ARG A 369 4.09 2.68 -21.98
C ARG A 369 3.51 3.09 -23.34
N SER A 370 2.37 2.54 -23.75
CA SER A 370 1.70 2.96 -24.99
C SER A 370 1.33 4.44 -24.98
N LEU A 371 0.89 4.97 -23.84
CA LEU A 371 0.61 6.39 -23.66
C LEU A 371 1.87 7.24 -23.82
N GLU A 372 2.99 6.80 -23.26
CA GLU A 372 4.28 7.48 -23.41
C GLU A 372 4.77 7.45 -24.86
N ASP A 373 4.66 6.32 -25.55
CA ASP A 373 5.04 6.21 -26.97
C ASP A 373 4.16 7.13 -27.85
N ALA A 374 2.84 7.19 -27.58
CA ALA A 374 1.93 8.11 -28.27
C ALA A 374 2.26 9.59 -27.98
N ARG A 375 2.63 9.92 -26.73
CA ARG A 375 3.06 11.27 -26.34
C ARG A 375 4.34 11.68 -27.07
N GLN A 376 5.31 10.77 -27.17
CA GLN A 376 6.57 11.01 -27.86
C GLN A 376 6.34 11.25 -29.35
N GLY A 377 5.54 10.41 -30.02
CA GLY A 377 5.18 10.60 -31.43
C GLY A 377 4.39 11.89 -31.71
N LEU A 378 3.56 12.35 -30.76
CA LEU A 378 2.91 13.66 -30.86
C LEU A 378 3.92 14.81 -30.72
N ALA A 379 4.86 14.71 -29.76
CA ALA A 379 5.90 15.72 -29.56
C ALA A 379 6.84 15.83 -30.78
N GLU A 380 7.18 14.71 -31.42
CA GLU A 380 7.94 14.63 -32.68
C GLU A 380 7.30 15.50 -33.78
N ILE A 381 6.01 15.30 -34.01
CA ILE A 381 5.30 15.98 -35.10
C ILE A 381 5.14 17.47 -34.79
N ARG A 382 4.91 17.83 -33.54
CA ARG A 382 4.90 19.24 -33.11
C ARG A 382 6.26 19.90 -33.32
N GLN A 383 7.35 19.20 -33.01
CA GLN A 383 8.70 19.69 -33.28
C GLN A 383 8.93 19.90 -34.78
N MET A 384 8.54 18.94 -35.63
CA MET A 384 8.64 19.09 -37.08
C MET A 384 7.85 20.31 -37.58
N ALA A 385 6.69 20.63 -36.99
CA ALA A 385 5.94 21.84 -37.33
C ALA A 385 6.75 23.12 -37.04
N PHE A 386 7.41 23.20 -35.87
CA PHE A 386 8.32 24.31 -35.56
C PHE A 386 9.50 24.40 -36.53
N GLU A 387 10.09 23.26 -36.89
CA GLU A 387 11.23 23.19 -37.81
C GLU A 387 10.88 23.68 -39.22
N VAL A 388 9.67 23.34 -39.70
CA VAL A 388 9.15 23.77 -41.01
C VAL A 388 8.86 25.27 -41.03
N ILE A 389 8.31 25.83 -39.95
CA ILE A 389 7.86 27.24 -39.91
C ILE A 389 9.00 28.19 -39.57
N VAL A 390 9.73 27.93 -38.47
CA VAL A 390 10.72 28.87 -37.92
C VAL A 390 12.06 28.75 -38.64
N GLY A 391 12.31 27.63 -39.32
CA GLY A 391 13.56 27.35 -39.99
C GLY A 391 14.66 26.93 -39.02
N HIS A 392 15.52 26.01 -39.45
CA HIS A 392 16.51 25.36 -38.59
C HIS A 392 17.60 26.34 -38.10
N GLY A 393 17.46 26.81 -36.87
CA GLY A 393 18.56 27.35 -36.07
C GLY A 393 19.02 26.29 -35.06
N SER A 394 19.75 25.27 -35.54
CA SER A 394 20.25 24.11 -34.75
C SER A 394 19.15 23.31 -34.06
N ALA A 395 18.76 22.17 -34.65
CA ALA A 395 17.93 21.18 -33.99
C ALA A 395 18.47 20.95 -32.57
N ALA A 396 17.69 21.34 -31.56
CA ALA A 396 18.04 21.07 -30.17
C ALA A 396 18.25 19.56 -30.02
N PRO A 397 19.15 19.11 -29.13
CA PRO A 397 19.41 17.69 -28.91
C PRO A 397 18.09 16.92 -28.81
N ASN A 398 18.02 15.82 -29.56
CA ASN A 398 16.83 15.02 -29.83
C ASN A 398 15.94 14.86 -28.57
N TYR A 399 14.68 15.26 -28.65
CA TYR A 399 13.73 15.31 -27.52
C TYR A 399 13.38 13.92 -26.96
N HIS A 400 13.76 12.85 -27.67
CA HIS A 400 13.22 11.50 -27.50
C HIS A 400 13.73 10.70 -26.30
N GLU A 401 14.77 11.13 -25.60
CA GLU A 401 15.49 10.20 -24.70
C GLU A 401 15.60 10.64 -23.23
N CYS A 402 15.30 11.90 -22.88
CA CYS A 402 15.70 12.38 -21.56
C CYS A 402 14.83 11.86 -20.40
N CYS A 403 13.53 11.58 -20.63
CA CYS A 403 12.62 11.21 -19.56
C CYS A 403 11.50 10.27 -20.03
N ASP A 404 11.70 8.96 -19.86
CA ASP A 404 10.59 8.00 -19.90
C ASP A 404 9.59 8.31 -18.77
N ARG A 405 8.44 8.88 -19.14
CA ARG A 405 7.38 9.23 -18.18
C ARG A 405 6.43 8.06 -17.89
N ALA A 406 6.60 6.89 -18.51
CA ALA A 406 5.73 5.73 -18.28
C ALA A 406 5.70 5.34 -16.80
N ALA A 407 6.86 5.35 -16.12
CA ALA A 407 6.94 5.07 -14.69
C ALA A 407 6.14 6.08 -13.84
N SER A 408 6.05 7.35 -14.27
CA SER A 408 5.33 8.40 -13.54
C SER A 408 3.82 8.18 -13.59
N PHE A 409 3.27 7.74 -14.73
CA PHE A 409 1.85 7.41 -14.86
C PHE A 409 1.46 6.26 -13.92
N VAL A 410 2.32 5.23 -13.82
CA VAL A 410 2.13 4.11 -12.88
C VAL A 410 2.23 4.58 -11.43
N GLN A 411 3.20 5.45 -11.12
CA GLN A 411 3.38 5.97 -9.76
C GLN A 411 2.18 6.80 -9.29
N VAL A 412 1.63 7.67 -10.15
CA VAL A 412 0.44 8.47 -9.80
C VAL A 412 -0.74 7.55 -9.41
N ALA A 413 -0.98 6.49 -10.19
CA ALA A 413 -2.02 5.51 -9.85
C ALA A 413 -1.73 4.80 -8.52
N GLY A 414 -0.47 4.45 -8.25
CA GLY A 414 -0.03 3.89 -6.97
C GLY A 414 -0.22 4.84 -5.78
N ASP A 415 0.18 6.10 -5.92
CA ASP A 415 0.10 7.12 -4.86
C ASP A 415 -1.36 7.44 -4.51
N GLU A 416 -2.24 7.52 -5.50
CA GLU A 416 -3.67 7.74 -5.26
C GLU A 416 -4.32 6.58 -4.53
N THR A 417 -3.98 5.33 -4.89
CA THR A 417 -4.50 4.14 -4.21
C THR A 417 -3.97 4.00 -2.78
N ALA A 418 -2.71 4.40 -2.55
CA ALA A 418 -2.12 4.49 -1.22
C ALA A 418 -2.84 5.53 -0.33
N ARG A 419 -3.30 6.64 -0.91
CA ARG A 419 -4.08 7.69 -0.21
C ARG A 419 -5.54 7.33 0.04
N MET A 420 -6.07 6.26 -0.57
CA MET A 420 -7.46 5.86 -0.33
C MET A 420 -7.65 5.50 1.15
N PRO A 421 -8.65 6.07 1.84
CA PRO A 421 -8.88 5.78 3.25
C PRO A 421 -9.19 4.30 3.43
N ASP A 422 -8.62 3.70 4.47
CA ASP A 422 -9.00 2.35 4.84
C ASP A 422 -10.45 2.35 5.33
N PRO A 423 -11.29 1.42 4.88
CA PRO A 423 -12.66 1.34 5.34
C PRO A 423 -12.66 0.97 6.83
N VAL A 424 -13.51 1.64 7.61
CA VAL A 424 -13.58 1.49 9.07
C VAL A 424 -14.94 0.93 9.48
N ILE A 425 -14.94 0.03 10.46
CA ILE A 425 -16.17 -0.45 11.11
C ILE A 425 -16.58 0.55 12.18
N ASP A 426 -17.85 0.96 12.16
CA ASP A 426 -18.42 1.80 13.21
C ASP A 426 -18.71 0.99 14.48
N ASP A 427 -17.84 1.10 15.47
CA ASP A 427 -18.00 0.43 16.76
C ASP A 427 -18.97 1.16 17.72
N SER A 428 -19.43 2.38 17.39
CA SER A 428 -20.29 3.17 18.27
C SER A 428 -21.62 2.49 18.58
N GLY A 429 -22.07 1.64 17.65
CA GLY A 429 -23.25 0.81 17.78
C GLY A 429 -22.99 -0.56 18.39
N LEU A 430 -21.87 -0.87 19.06
CA LEU A 430 -21.72 -2.16 19.76
C LEU A 430 -22.14 -2.04 21.23
N PRO A 431 -22.94 -2.96 21.79
CA PRO A 431 -23.24 -2.92 23.22
C PRO A 431 -21.93 -3.06 24.01
N PRO A 432 -21.73 -2.29 25.09
CA PRO A 432 -20.48 -2.33 25.83
C PRO A 432 -20.20 -3.76 26.32
N PRO A 433 -18.93 -4.18 26.38
CA PRO A 433 -18.61 -5.49 26.94
C PRO A 433 -19.18 -5.55 28.37
N PRO A 434 -19.75 -6.68 28.77
CA PRO A 434 -20.39 -6.79 30.08
C PRO A 434 -19.38 -6.46 31.16
N SER A 435 -19.59 -5.34 31.87
CA SER A 435 -18.83 -5.08 33.09
C SER A 435 -19.32 -6.07 34.14
N TYR A 436 -18.38 -6.66 34.87
CA TYR A 436 -18.69 -7.66 35.90
C TYR A 436 -19.79 -7.16 36.85
N GLU A 437 -19.75 -5.87 37.21
CA GLU A 437 -20.71 -5.22 38.10
C GLU A 437 -22.13 -5.09 37.52
N ALA A 438 -22.29 -4.80 36.23
CA ALA A 438 -23.62 -4.58 35.63
C ALA A 438 -24.47 -5.86 35.54
N SER A 439 -23.82 -7.03 35.37
CA SER A 439 -24.50 -8.33 35.25
C SER A 439 -25.19 -8.78 36.54
N ILE A 440 -24.66 -8.39 37.70
CA ILE A 440 -25.17 -8.80 39.02
C ILE A 440 -26.47 -8.04 39.38
N PHE A 441 -26.60 -6.77 38.97
CA PHE A 441 -27.75 -5.94 39.38
C PHE A 441 -29.02 -6.18 38.55
N LYS A 442 -28.90 -6.58 37.26
CA LYS A 442 -30.06 -6.75 36.36
C LYS A 442 -30.99 -7.91 36.77
N ARG A 443 -30.45 -9.07 37.19
CA ARG A 443 -31.28 -10.19 37.68
C ARG A 443 -31.97 -9.90 39.01
N ARG A 444 -31.33 -9.17 39.93
CA ARG A 444 -31.95 -8.77 41.20
C ARG A 444 -33.17 -7.86 41.01
N GLY A 445 -33.15 -7.01 39.98
CA GLY A 445 -34.31 -6.18 39.61
C GLY A 445 -35.47 -7.00 39.01
N ALA A 446 -35.17 -7.90 38.08
CA ALA A 446 -36.17 -8.70 37.38
C ALA A 446 -36.88 -9.73 38.29
N VAL A 447 -36.14 -10.41 39.18
CA VAL A 447 -36.73 -11.36 40.15
C VAL A 447 -37.61 -10.65 41.17
N LYS A 448 -37.21 -9.46 41.63
CA LYS A 448 -38.07 -8.62 42.51
C LYS A 448 -39.34 -8.17 41.79
N GLY A 449 -39.30 -7.89 40.50
CA GLY A 449 -40.47 -7.53 39.70
C GLY A 449 -41.45 -8.68 39.47
N ALA A 450 -40.94 -9.88 39.19
CA ALA A 450 -41.75 -11.08 38.96
C ALA A 450 -42.48 -11.54 40.25
N ASN A 451 -41.78 -11.57 41.40
CA ASN A 451 -42.40 -11.90 42.69
C ASN A 451 -43.44 -10.86 43.12
N ARG A 452 -43.27 -9.59 42.77
CA ARG A 452 -44.26 -8.53 43.10
C ARG A 452 -45.54 -8.63 42.25
N ARG A 453 -45.45 -9.15 41.02
CA ARG A 453 -46.63 -9.42 40.17
C ARG A 453 -47.38 -10.68 40.63
N GLN A 454 -46.69 -11.74 41.05
CA GLN A 454 -47.35 -12.91 41.64
C GLN A 454 -47.99 -12.63 43.01
N ALA A 455 -47.42 -11.73 43.82
CA ALA A 455 -48.01 -11.35 45.10
C ALA A 455 -49.28 -10.47 44.99
N ARG A 456 -49.57 -9.91 43.80
CA ARG A 456 -50.75 -9.05 43.57
C ARG A 456 -51.91 -9.75 42.86
N SER A 457 -51.76 -11.00 42.43
CA SER A 457 -52.82 -11.80 41.81
C SER A 457 -53.49 -12.76 42.80
N GLY A 458 -53.62 -12.37 44.08
CA GLY A 458 -54.47 -13.09 45.03
C GLY A 458 -55.95 -12.94 44.64
N PRO A 459 -56.80 -13.96 44.83
CA PRO A 459 -58.21 -13.90 44.49
C PRO A 459 -58.91 -12.77 45.26
N PRO A 460 -59.89 -12.07 44.65
CA PRO A 460 -60.61 -11.00 45.32
C PRO A 460 -61.32 -11.56 46.56
N VAL A 461 -61.07 -10.92 47.71
CA VAL A 461 -61.73 -11.24 48.97
C VAL A 461 -63.23 -10.91 48.83
N PRO A 462 -64.15 -11.84 49.12
CA PRO A 462 -65.58 -11.56 49.09
C PRO A 462 -65.94 -10.62 50.26
N THR A 463 -66.47 -9.46 49.93
CA THR A 463 -67.03 -8.51 50.90
C THR A 463 -68.38 -8.99 51.41
N ALA A 464 -68.54 -9.03 52.73
CA ALA A 464 -69.81 -9.26 53.43
C ALA A 464 -70.53 -7.94 53.71
#